data_AF-A0A538AAY5-F1
#
_entry.id   AF-A0A538AAY5-F1
#
_cell.length_a   1.000
_cell.length_b   1.000
_cell.length_c   1.000
_cell.angle_alpha   90.00
_cell.angle_beta   90.00
_cell.angle_gamma   90.00
#
_symmetry.space_group_name_H-M   'P 1'
#
loop_
_entity.id
_entity.type
_entity.pdbx_description
1 polymer ?
#
loop_
_entity_poly.entity_id
_entity_poly.type
_entity_poly.pdbx_seq_one_letter_code
_entity_poly.pdbx_strand_id
1 'polypeptide(L)'
;MRLYLVRHAEAAPGEPDELRQLTPEGREQARTLGERLRDENVQADIVLTSPLLRARETGEELARNLRIDSEPDERLAPGATLEDLRSALEGRGENVVAVGHQPDCGRIAAELTGGDEPPFPAGGMIVLELD
;
A
#
# COMPACT_ATOMS: atom_id res chain seq x y z
N MET A 1 3.69 1.45 -16.37
CA MET A 1 4.05 1.09 -14.98
C MET A 1 2.96 0.24 -14.35
N ARG A 2 3.30 -0.86 -13.67
CA ARG A 2 2.38 -1.68 -12.89
C ARG A 2 2.39 -1.27 -11.41
N LEU A 3 1.22 -0.91 -10.89
CA LEU A 3 1.02 -0.50 -9.51
C LEU A 3 0.28 -1.58 -8.72
N TYR A 4 0.84 -1.97 -7.57
CA TYR A 4 0.19 -2.78 -6.55
C TYR A 4 -0.30 -1.85 -5.43
N LEU A 5 -1.53 -1.36 -5.54
CA LEU A 5 -2.13 -0.48 -4.55
C LEU A 5 -2.64 -1.32 -3.38
N VAL A 6 -2.17 -1.02 -2.18
CA VAL A 6 -2.45 -1.77 -0.95
C VAL A 6 -3.02 -0.83 0.10
N ARG A 7 -4.09 -1.23 0.79
CA ARG A 7 -4.51 -0.57 2.02
C ARG A 7 -3.73 -1.20 3.17
N HIS A 8 -3.25 -0.40 4.11
CA HIS A 8 -2.61 -0.91 5.32
C HIS A 8 -3.45 -2.05 5.97
N ALA A 9 -2.77 -2.99 6.58
CA ALA A 9 -3.39 -4.10 7.29
C ALA A 9 -4.10 -3.65 8.58
N GLU A 10 -4.81 -4.55 9.23
CA GLU A 10 -5.61 -4.22 10.41
C GLU A 10 -4.76 -3.57 11.52
N ALA A 11 -5.23 -2.43 12.03
CA ALA A 11 -4.53 -1.65 13.04
C ALA A 11 -5.38 -1.49 14.30
N ALA A 12 -4.75 -1.64 15.46
CA ALA A 12 -5.39 -1.46 16.75
C ALA A 12 -5.94 -0.03 16.89
N PRO A 13 -7.01 0.19 17.67
CA PRO A 13 -7.39 1.55 18.07
C PRO A 13 -6.26 2.18 18.91
N GLY A 14 -6.12 3.49 18.84
CA GLY A 14 -5.09 4.20 19.60
C GLY A 14 -5.03 5.68 19.28
N GLU A 15 -4.40 6.43 20.19
CA GLU A 15 -4.17 7.87 20.09
C GLU A 15 -2.70 8.19 20.41
N PRO A 16 -2.02 9.06 19.64
CA PRO A 16 -2.51 9.70 18.41
C PRO A 16 -2.69 8.67 17.26
N ASP A 17 -3.63 8.94 16.33
CA ASP A 17 -3.97 8.01 15.23
C ASP A 17 -2.75 7.54 14.42
N GLU A 18 -1.78 8.44 14.22
CA GLU A 18 -0.55 8.18 13.46
C GLU A 18 0.36 7.11 14.07
N LEU A 19 0.26 6.88 15.38
CA LEU A 19 1.05 5.88 16.13
C LEU A 19 0.31 4.56 16.35
N ARG A 20 -0.87 4.39 15.75
CA ARG A 20 -1.58 3.11 15.78
C ARG A 20 -0.76 2.04 15.08
N GLN A 21 -0.49 0.97 15.80
CA GLN A 21 0.23 -0.22 15.31
C GLN A 21 -0.74 -1.23 14.71
N LEU A 22 -0.22 -2.11 13.87
CA LEU A 22 -0.90 -3.31 13.43
C LEU A 22 -1.29 -4.20 14.62
N THR A 23 -2.48 -4.81 14.52
CA THR A 23 -2.86 -5.92 15.40
C THR A 23 -2.00 -7.15 15.08
N PRO A 24 -1.94 -8.17 15.95
CA PRO A 24 -1.36 -9.47 15.59
C PRO A 24 -1.94 -10.02 14.28
N GLU A 25 -3.24 -9.89 14.10
CA GLU A 25 -3.98 -10.28 12.90
C GLU A 25 -3.56 -9.42 11.69
N GLY A 26 -3.37 -8.10 11.87
CA GLY A 26 -2.87 -7.22 10.82
C GLY A 26 -1.45 -7.55 10.37
N ARG A 27 -0.57 -7.91 11.30
CA ARG A 27 0.78 -8.41 10.95
C ARG A 27 0.71 -9.70 10.14
N GLU A 28 -0.19 -10.61 10.50
CA GLU A 28 -0.44 -11.84 9.75
C GLU A 28 -0.95 -11.55 8.33
N GLN A 29 -1.90 -10.61 8.18
CA GLN A 29 -2.41 -10.17 6.88
C GLN A 29 -1.30 -9.62 5.98
N ALA A 30 -0.47 -8.72 6.52
CA ALA A 30 0.64 -8.12 5.78
C ALA A 30 1.69 -9.18 5.36
N ARG A 31 2.04 -10.09 6.28
CA ARG A 31 2.96 -11.19 5.99
C ARG A 31 2.41 -12.12 4.89
N THR A 32 1.16 -12.53 5.02
CA THR A 32 0.49 -13.41 4.03
C THR A 32 0.44 -12.75 2.64
N LEU A 33 0.17 -11.44 2.59
CA LEU A 33 0.19 -10.69 1.33
C LEU A 33 1.60 -10.65 0.73
N GLY A 34 2.63 -10.44 1.55
CA GLY A 34 4.04 -10.47 1.12
C GLY A 34 4.47 -11.83 0.60
N GLU A 35 4.11 -12.91 1.31
CA GLU A 35 4.33 -14.29 0.87
C GLU A 35 3.66 -14.58 -0.47
N ARG A 36 2.41 -14.12 -0.66
CA ARG A 36 1.70 -14.26 -1.93
C ARG A 36 2.43 -13.56 -3.07
N LEU A 37 2.85 -12.29 -2.89
CA LEU A 37 3.57 -11.55 -3.92
C LEU A 37 4.89 -12.24 -4.30
N ARG A 38 5.61 -12.76 -3.31
CA ARG A 38 6.84 -13.55 -3.53
C ARG A 38 6.54 -14.82 -4.32
N ASP A 39 5.53 -15.59 -3.94
CA ASP A 39 5.19 -16.88 -4.56
C ASP A 39 4.66 -16.70 -6.00
N GLU A 40 4.02 -15.56 -6.27
CA GLU A 40 3.64 -15.10 -7.62
C GLU A 40 4.83 -14.56 -8.44
N ASN A 41 6.04 -14.55 -7.88
CA ASN A 41 7.27 -14.01 -8.47
C ASN A 41 7.17 -12.53 -8.87
N VAL A 42 6.42 -11.72 -8.13
CA VAL A 42 6.34 -10.28 -8.37
C VAL A 42 7.72 -9.65 -8.20
N GLN A 43 8.19 -8.98 -9.26
CA GLN A 43 9.45 -8.24 -9.28
C GLN A 43 9.16 -6.76 -9.02
N ALA A 44 8.81 -6.39 -7.79
CA ALA A 44 8.62 -5.00 -7.42
C ALA A 44 9.98 -4.30 -7.26
N ASP A 45 10.08 -3.07 -7.74
CA ASP A 45 11.29 -2.24 -7.64
C ASP A 45 11.40 -1.58 -6.26
N ILE A 46 10.27 -1.21 -5.66
CA ILE A 46 10.19 -0.59 -4.32
C ILE A 46 8.81 -0.80 -3.68
N VAL A 47 8.77 -0.77 -2.34
CA VAL A 47 7.55 -0.58 -1.56
C VAL A 47 7.48 0.86 -1.04
N LEU A 48 6.57 1.67 -1.54
CA LEU A 48 6.25 2.98 -0.97
C LEU A 48 5.16 2.84 0.08
N THR A 49 5.26 3.60 1.17
CA THR A 49 4.24 3.60 2.23
C THR A 49 3.82 5.00 2.61
N SER A 50 2.59 5.16 3.08
CA SER A 50 2.25 6.30 3.94
C SER A 50 3.21 6.39 5.15
N PRO A 51 3.47 7.59 5.70
CA PRO A 51 4.32 7.75 6.89
C PRO A 51 3.70 7.20 8.18
N LEU A 52 2.39 6.97 8.22
CA LEU A 52 1.70 6.48 9.42
C LEU A 52 2.14 5.05 9.78
N LEU A 53 2.28 4.78 11.08
CA LEU A 53 2.95 3.57 11.57
C LEU A 53 2.36 2.26 11.02
N ARG A 54 1.03 2.11 11.05
CA ARG A 54 0.33 0.95 10.47
C ARG A 54 0.65 0.67 8.99
N ALA A 55 0.84 1.72 8.19
CA ALA A 55 1.15 1.57 6.77
C ALA A 55 2.63 1.20 6.58
N ARG A 56 3.52 1.80 7.36
CA ARG A 56 4.94 1.43 7.41
C ARG A 56 5.14 -0.02 7.82
N GLU A 57 4.53 -0.46 8.92
CA GLU A 57 4.60 -1.86 9.37
C GLU A 57 4.05 -2.83 8.31
N THR A 58 2.98 -2.45 7.60
CA THR A 58 2.46 -3.26 6.48
C THR A 58 3.50 -3.34 5.35
N GLY A 59 4.08 -2.21 4.95
CA GLY A 59 5.09 -2.16 3.89
C GLY A 59 6.38 -2.89 4.24
N GLU A 60 6.82 -2.84 5.49
CA GLU A 60 8.01 -3.55 5.99
C GLU A 60 7.84 -5.07 5.88
N GLU A 61 6.65 -5.61 6.18
CA GLU A 61 6.37 -7.05 6.00
C GLU A 61 6.36 -7.46 4.52
N LEU A 62 5.82 -6.61 3.64
CA LEU A 62 5.81 -6.82 2.19
C LEU A 62 7.24 -6.82 1.63
N ALA A 63 8.01 -5.77 1.95
CA ALA A 63 9.38 -5.57 1.51
C ALA A 63 10.30 -6.71 1.99
N ARG A 64 10.13 -7.18 3.23
CA ARG A 64 10.88 -8.32 3.77
C ARG A 64 10.68 -9.60 2.96
N ASN A 65 9.44 -9.88 2.55
CA ASN A 65 9.14 -11.08 1.75
C ASN A 65 9.65 -10.97 0.32
N LEU A 66 9.61 -9.76 -0.26
CA LEU A 66 10.11 -9.45 -1.59
C LEU A 66 11.64 -9.25 -1.65
N ARG A 67 12.29 -9.10 -0.48
CA ARG A 67 13.74 -8.83 -0.34
C ARG A 67 14.18 -7.52 -1.02
N ILE A 68 13.37 -6.48 -0.86
CA ILE A 68 13.61 -5.13 -1.39
C ILE A 68 13.44 -4.09 -0.28
N ASP A 69 13.66 -2.82 -0.60
CA ASP A 69 13.50 -1.72 0.34
C ASP A 69 12.05 -1.23 0.43
N SER A 70 11.71 -0.67 1.59
CA SER A 70 10.49 0.11 1.80
C SER A 70 10.82 1.54 2.19
N GLU A 71 10.15 2.51 1.58
CA GLU A 71 10.38 3.95 1.82
C GLU A 71 9.04 4.66 2.15
N PRO A 72 8.97 5.46 3.23
CA PRO A 72 7.81 6.29 3.49
C PRO A 72 7.75 7.50 2.54
N ASP A 73 6.55 7.84 2.10
CA ASP A 73 6.26 9.00 1.26
C ASP A 73 5.04 9.76 1.80
N GLU A 74 5.24 11.03 2.13
CA GLU A 74 4.18 11.92 2.67
C GLU A 74 2.96 12.03 1.74
N ARG A 75 3.16 11.86 0.43
CA ARG A 75 2.08 11.91 -0.57
C ARG A 75 1.08 10.76 -0.45
N LEU A 76 1.44 9.70 0.30
CA LEU A 76 0.56 8.57 0.59
C LEU A 76 -0.15 8.69 1.96
N ALA A 77 -0.02 9.82 2.66
CA ALA A 77 -0.76 10.10 3.89
C ALA A 77 -2.29 10.13 3.67
N PRO A 78 -3.12 9.96 4.72
CA PRO A 78 -4.56 10.07 4.60
C PRO A 78 -5.00 11.38 3.91
N GLY A 79 -5.88 11.28 2.92
CA GLY A 79 -6.27 12.37 2.04
C GLY A 79 -5.55 12.38 0.68
N ALA A 80 -4.73 11.36 0.39
CA ALA A 80 -4.01 11.22 -0.88
C ALA A 80 -4.96 11.18 -2.10
N THR A 81 -4.58 11.92 -3.14
CA THR A 81 -5.28 11.94 -4.45
C THR A 81 -4.57 11.05 -5.48
N LEU A 82 -5.17 10.88 -6.66
CA LEU A 82 -4.49 10.22 -7.78
C LEU A 82 -3.24 11.00 -8.23
N GLU A 83 -3.26 12.33 -8.16
CA GLU A 83 -2.10 13.17 -8.48
C GLU A 83 -0.96 12.94 -7.49
N ASP A 84 -1.26 12.93 -6.18
CA ASP A 84 -0.28 12.64 -5.14
C ASP A 84 0.38 11.27 -5.34
N LEU A 85 -0.43 10.25 -5.64
CA LEU A 85 0.06 8.91 -5.94
C LEU A 85 0.96 8.94 -7.18
N ARG A 86 0.54 9.56 -8.30
CA ARG A 86 1.37 9.65 -9.51
C ARG A 86 2.71 10.31 -9.21
N SER A 87 2.71 11.41 -8.49
CA SER A 87 3.94 12.09 -8.08
C SER A 87 4.81 11.20 -7.16
N ALA A 88 4.23 10.40 -6.27
CA ALA A 88 4.97 9.46 -5.43
C ALA A 88 5.69 8.38 -6.25
N LEU A 89 5.09 7.95 -7.37
CA LEU A 89 5.60 6.90 -8.25
C LEU A 89 6.68 7.37 -9.24
N GLU A 90 6.81 8.68 -9.48
CA GLU A 90 7.77 9.23 -10.43
C GLU A 90 9.22 8.78 -10.13
N GLY A 91 9.86 8.15 -11.12
CA GLY A 91 11.24 7.68 -11.01
C GLY A 91 11.46 6.46 -10.10
N ARG A 92 10.39 5.76 -9.71
CA ARG A 92 10.46 4.62 -8.76
C ARG A 92 10.52 3.24 -9.41
N GLY A 93 10.53 3.15 -10.74
CA GLY A 93 10.64 1.90 -11.49
C GLY A 93 9.37 1.55 -12.27
N GLU A 94 9.28 0.30 -12.71
CA GLU A 94 8.18 -0.20 -13.53
C GLU A 94 7.13 -0.95 -12.71
N ASN A 95 7.49 -1.53 -11.57
CA ASN A 95 6.61 -2.29 -10.70
C ASN A 95 6.70 -1.73 -9.27
N VAL A 96 5.67 -1.02 -8.81
CA VAL A 96 5.71 -0.37 -7.49
C VAL A 96 4.57 -0.88 -6.61
N VAL A 97 4.87 -1.19 -5.35
CA VAL A 97 3.86 -1.43 -4.32
C VAL A 97 3.64 -0.14 -3.55
N ALA A 98 2.41 0.33 -3.44
CA ALA A 98 2.06 1.55 -2.71
C ALA A 98 1.07 1.24 -1.59
N VAL A 99 1.45 1.50 -0.34
CA VAL A 99 0.64 1.22 0.86
C VAL A 99 0.01 2.51 1.39
N GLY A 100 -1.32 2.60 1.33
CA GLY A 100 -2.11 3.78 1.73
C GLY A 100 -3.29 3.46 2.66
N HIS A 101 -4.31 4.31 2.60
CA HIS A 101 -5.45 4.32 3.53
C HIS A 101 -6.79 4.28 2.79
N GLN A 102 -7.86 4.02 3.56
CA GLN A 102 -9.21 4.31 3.11
C GLN A 102 -9.63 5.70 3.58
N PRO A 103 -10.45 6.44 2.79
CA PRO A 103 -11.07 6.03 1.52
C PRO A 103 -10.16 6.15 0.27
N ASP A 104 -8.96 6.71 0.42
CA ASP A 104 -8.08 7.11 -0.69
C ASP A 104 -7.81 5.99 -1.70
N CYS A 105 -7.46 4.78 -1.25
CA CYS A 105 -7.21 3.65 -2.17
C CYS A 105 -8.43 3.31 -3.04
N GLY A 106 -9.64 3.42 -2.49
CA GLY A 106 -10.88 3.12 -3.21
C GLY A 106 -11.16 4.17 -4.29
N ARG A 107 -11.03 5.45 -3.91
CA ARG A 107 -11.19 6.60 -4.81
C ARG A 107 -10.19 6.60 -5.95
N ILE A 108 -8.92 6.39 -5.63
CA ILE A 108 -7.83 6.30 -6.60
C ILE A 108 -8.09 5.16 -7.59
N ALA A 109 -8.48 3.98 -7.11
CA ALA A 109 -8.77 2.83 -7.97
C ALA A 109 -9.98 3.11 -8.88
N ALA A 110 -11.04 3.74 -8.36
CA ALA A 110 -12.19 4.15 -9.15
C ALA A 110 -11.81 5.14 -10.26
N GLU A 111 -11.03 6.17 -9.93
CA GLU A 111 -10.59 7.20 -10.88
C GLU A 111 -9.73 6.60 -12.01
N LEU A 112 -8.79 5.71 -11.67
CA LEU A 112 -7.94 5.03 -12.64
C LEU A 112 -8.69 4.06 -13.57
N THR A 113 -9.74 3.42 -13.06
CA THR A 113 -10.51 2.43 -13.84
C THR A 113 -11.75 3.01 -14.51
N GLY A 114 -12.12 4.26 -14.21
CA GLY A 114 -13.36 4.89 -14.68
C GLY A 114 -14.63 4.23 -14.14
N GLY A 115 -14.54 3.56 -12.99
CA GLY A 115 -15.61 2.76 -12.38
C GLY A 115 -16.01 3.21 -10.98
N ASP A 116 -16.75 2.35 -10.28
CA ASP A 116 -17.13 2.55 -8.87
C ASP A 116 -15.95 2.25 -7.93
N GLU A 117 -15.99 2.78 -6.70
CA GLU A 117 -15.03 2.46 -5.65
C GLU A 117 -15.08 0.95 -5.30
N PRO A 118 -13.99 0.19 -5.56
CA PRO A 118 -13.97 -1.22 -5.23
C PRO A 118 -13.86 -1.42 -3.71
N PRO A 119 -14.32 -2.56 -3.18
CA PRO A 119 -14.11 -2.89 -1.78
C PRO A 119 -12.61 -3.03 -1.47
N PHE A 120 -12.13 -2.27 -0.50
CA PHE A 120 -10.74 -2.28 -0.05
C PHE A 120 -10.66 -2.62 1.44
N PRO A 121 -10.77 -3.91 1.82
CA PRO A 121 -10.59 -4.33 3.21
C PRO A 121 -9.16 -4.05 3.68
N ALA A 122 -8.93 -4.05 4.99
CA ALA A 122 -7.57 -3.94 5.54
C ALA A 122 -6.68 -5.08 4.97
N GLY A 123 -5.47 -4.73 4.52
CA GLY A 123 -4.58 -5.67 3.83
C GLY A 123 -5.04 -6.06 2.41
N GLY A 124 -6.11 -5.43 1.90
CA GLY A 124 -6.55 -5.59 0.52
C GLY A 124 -5.56 -4.98 -0.47
N MET A 125 -5.53 -5.53 -1.69
CA MET A 125 -4.67 -5.10 -2.78
C MET A 125 -5.41 -5.14 -4.11
N ILE A 126 -5.16 -4.15 -4.97
CA ILE A 126 -5.55 -4.15 -6.38
C ILE A 126 -4.30 -3.89 -7.23
N VAL A 127 -4.23 -4.55 -8.39
CA VAL A 127 -3.18 -4.33 -9.39
C VAL A 127 -3.74 -3.45 -10.50
N LEU A 128 -3.05 -2.37 -10.82
CA LEU A 128 -3.43 -1.40 -11.84
C LEU A 128 -2.28 -1.21 -12.83
N GLU A 129 -2.61 -1.04 -14.10
CA GLU A 129 -1.66 -0.62 -15.12
C GLU A 129 -1.81 0.90 -15.31
N LEU A 130 -0.70 1.62 -15.21
CA LEU A 130 -0.60 3.05 -15.46
C LEU A 130 0.13 3.27 -16.78
N ASP A 131 -0.45 4.11 -17.63
CA ASP A 131 0.12 4.55 -18.90
C ASP A 131 1.39 5.40 -18.71
#